data_AF-T0M191-F1
#
_entry.id   AF-T0M191-F1
#
_cell.length_a   1.000
_cell.length_b   1.000
_cell.length_c   1.000
_cell.angle_alpha   90.00
_cell.angle_beta   90.00
_cell.angle_gamma   90.00
#
_symmetry.space_group_name_H-M   'P 1'
#
loop_
_entity.id
_entity.type
_entity.pdbx_description
1 polymer ?
#
loop_
_entity_poly.entity_id
_entity_poly.type
_entity_poly.pdbx_seq_one_letter_code
_entity_poly.pdbx_strand_id
1 'polypeptide(L)'
;MLIIPKDSESSEVLGDLLQSSSASFRKIRLYDRDVILADHHAGIDTGSLGIALTDGLTSRKFKPTPTTVQVGDLRIGPDRLVIAAGPCAVESRDQISAIAEDVKRFGADIPEGWGIQAAYQSIFFPGSWNTGPETAEGSFR
;
A
#
# COMPACT_ATOMS: atom_id res chain seq x y z
N MET A 1 -3.88 -4.77 18.18
CA MET A 1 -3.88 -3.30 18.24
C MET A 1 -2.45 -2.77 18.05
N LEU A 2 -2.29 -1.76 17.22
CA LEU A 2 -1.00 -1.07 17.02
C LEU A 2 -1.02 0.21 17.87
N ILE A 3 0.00 0.44 18.69
CA ILE A 3 0.11 1.65 19.51
C ILE A 3 1.39 2.38 19.08
N ILE A 4 1.25 3.67 18.80
CA ILE A 4 2.36 4.55 18.45
C ILE A 4 2.54 5.54 19.60
N PRO A 5 3.53 5.33 20.49
CA PRO A 5 3.87 6.28 21.55
C PRO A 5 4.29 7.62 20.98
N LYS A 6 4.04 8.69 21.73
CA LYS A 6 4.44 10.05 21.36
C LYS A 6 5.96 10.23 21.37
N ASP A 7 6.61 9.64 22.38
CA ASP A 7 8.04 9.71 22.64
C ASP A 7 8.52 8.43 23.36
N SER A 8 9.82 8.35 23.64
CA SER A 8 10.44 7.20 24.31
C SER A 8 9.93 7.01 25.74
N GLU A 9 9.70 8.09 26.49
CA GLU A 9 9.17 8.02 27.87
C GLU A 9 7.74 7.44 27.87
N SER A 10 6.88 7.93 26.97
CA SER A 10 5.53 7.38 26.82
C SER A 10 5.55 5.91 26.42
N SER A 11 6.57 5.48 25.66
CA SER A 11 6.72 4.07 25.31
C SER A 11 7.05 3.18 26.51
N GLU A 12 7.80 3.68 27.48
CA GLU A 12 8.13 2.92 28.70
C GLU A 12 6.89 2.81 29.59
N VAL A 13 6.20 3.93 29.83
CA VAL A 13 4.95 3.95 30.61
C VAL A 13 3.89 3.01 30.02
N LEU A 14 3.70 3.04 28.70
CA LEU A 14 2.76 2.12 28.03
C LEU A 14 3.21 0.66 28.13
N GLY A 15 4.51 0.40 28.12
CA GLY A 15 5.07 -0.93 28.35
C GLY A 15 4.73 -1.47 29.74
N ASP A 16 4.90 -0.66 30.77
CA ASP A 16 4.59 -1.04 32.16
C ASP A 16 3.08 -1.27 32.36
N LEU A 17 2.25 -0.40 31.78
CA LEU A 17 0.80 -0.57 31.80
C LEU A 17 0.37 -1.87 31.09
N LEU A 18 0.95 -2.18 29.93
CA LEU A 18 0.68 -3.42 29.21
C LEU A 18 1.11 -4.66 29.99
N GLN A 19 2.27 -4.63 30.64
CA GLN A 19 2.72 -5.70 31.52
C GLN A 19 1.73 -5.94 32.67
N SER A 20 1.20 -4.87 33.27
CA SER A 20 0.20 -4.99 34.35
C SER A 20 -1.15 -5.53 33.88
N SER A 21 -1.49 -5.32 32.60
CA SER A 21 -2.79 -5.70 32.02
C SER A 21 -2.91 -7.18 31.62
N SER A 22 -1.86 -7.99 31.81
CA SER A 22 -1.79 -9.40 31.34
C SER A 22 -1.93 -9.58 29.82
N ALA A 23 -2.03 -8.49 29.05
CA ALA A 23 -2.12 -8.52 27.60
C ALA A 23 -0.76 -8.88 26.98
N SER A 24 -0.78 -9.76 25.97
CA SER A 24 0.42 -10.01 25.18
C SER A 24 0.76 -8.77 24.36
N PHE A 25 2.01 -8.32 24.44
CA PHE A 25 2.51 -7.23 23.63
C PHE A 25 3.94 -7.45 23.19
N ARG A 26 4.33 -6.78 22.10
CA ARG A 26 5.68 -6.71 21.57
C ARG A 26 6.02 -5.27 21.23
N LYS A 27 7.15 -4.81 21.76
CA LYS A 27 7.76 -3.55 21.35
C LYS A 27 8.69 -3.82 20.16
N ILE A 28 8.51 -3.07 19.08
CA ILE A 28 9.30 -3.13 17.86
C ILE A 28 9.81 -1.73 17.57
N ARG A 29 11.07 -1.61 17.14
CA ARG A 29 11.62 -0.35 16.66
C ARG A 29 11.56 -0.31 15.14
N LEU A 30 10.87 0.68 14.58
CA LEU A 30 10.73 0.89 13.14
C LEU A 30 11.12 2.32 12.81
N TYR A 31 12.09 2.51 11.91
CA TYR A 31 12.57 3.84 11.47
C TYR A 31 12.88 4.77 12.66
N ASP A 32 13.63 4.24 13.63
CA ASP A 32 14.02 4.93 14.87
C ASP A 32 12.88 5.32 15.81
N ARG A 33 11.66 4.84 15.58
CA ARG A 33 10.53 5.02 16.49
C ARG A 33 10.10 3.71 17.13
N ASP A 34 9.67 3.82 18.39
CA ASP A 34 9.06 2.72 19.10
C ASP A 34 7.62 2.52 18.63
N VAL A 35 7.26 1.26 18.42
CA VAL A 35 5.93 0.82 18.00
C VAL A 35 5.56 -0.38 18.83
N ILE A 36 4.37 -0.37 19.43
CA ILE A 36 3.92 -1.45 20.30
C ILE A 36 2.78 -2.19 19.60
N LEU A 37 2.96 -3.50 19.39
CA LEU A 37 1.90 -4.41 18.99
C LEU A 37 1.32 -5.05 20.24
N ALA A 38 0.07 -4.76 20.55
CA ALA A 38 -0.63 -5.32 21.70
C ALA A 38 -1.88 -6.11 21.24
N ASP A 39 -2.37 -7.01 22.08
CA ASP A 39 -3.67 -7.66 21.84
C ASP A 39 -4.80 -6.62 21.74
N HIS A 40 -5.82 -6.93 20.94
CA HIS A 40 -6.96 -6.06 20.68
C HIS A 40 -7.83 -5.80 21.93
N HIS A 41 -7.75 -6.68 22.93
CA HIS A 41 -8.49 -6.60 24.19
C HIS A 41 -7.74 -5.91 25.33
N ALA A 42 -6.54 -5.37 25.10
CA ALA A 42 -5.73 -4.77 26.16
C ALA A 42 -6.44 -3.63 26.93
N GLY A 43 -7.48 -3.01 26.34
CA GLY A 43 -8.35 -2.06 27.05
C GLY A 43 -7.63 -0.79 27.54
N ILE A 44 -6.43 -0.54 27.05
CA ILE A 44 -5.59 0.58 27.49
C ILE A 44 -6.04 1.86 26.81
N ASP A 45 -6.43 2.83 27.64
CA ASP A 45 -6.59 4.20 27.18
C ASP A 45 -5.21 4.79 26.91
N THR A 46 -4.92 5.04 25.64
CA THR A 46 -3.64 5.59 25.20
C THR A 46 -3.58 7.11 25.37
N GLY A 47 -4.73 7.78 25.58
CA GLY A 47 -4.85 9.18 25.96
C GLY A 47 -3.78 10.10 25.36
N SER A 48 -2.99 10.74 26.23
CA SER A 48 -1.90 11.63 25.86
C SER A 48 -0.56 10.92 25.60
N LEU A 49 -0.46 9.62 25.86
CA LEU A 49 0.77 8.82 25.74
C LEU A 49 1.03 8.37 24.29
N GLY A 50 0.01 8.33 23.45
CA GLY A 50 0.16 7.94 22.06
C GLY A 50 -1.16 7.73 21.34
N ILE A 51 -1.08 7.12 20.15
CA ILE A 51 -2.25 6.81 19.34
C ILE A 51 -2.40 5.30 19.26
N ALA A 52 -3.53 4.78 19.74
CA ALA A 52 -3.96 3.41 19.49
C ALA A 52 -4.72 3.31 18.16
N LEU A 53 -4.23 2.43 17.30
CA LEU A 53 -4.78 2.10 16.00
C LEU A 53 -5.32 0.67 16.02
N THR A 54 -6.64 0.56 16.07
CA THR A 54 -7.37 -0.70 15.90
C THR A 54 -7.58 -1.03 14.43
N ASP A 55 -7.78 0.01 13.61
CA ASP A 55 -8.20 -0.10 12.22
C ASP A 55 -7.01 -0.09 11.23
N GLY A 56 -5.79 -0.15 11.74
CA GLY A 56 -4.54 -0.12 10.97
C GLY A 56 -4.08 1.29 10.55
N LEU A 57 -2.91 1.34 9.90
CA LEU A 57 -2.26 2.58 9.46
C LEU A 57 -2.94 3.25 8.25
N THR A 58 -3.83 2.53 7.57
CA THR A 58 -4.59 3.04 6.42
C THR A 58 -5.82 3.84 6.83
N SER A 59 -6.18 3.84 8.11
CA SER A 59 -7.38 4.50 8.61
C SER A 59 -7.28 6.03 8.59
N ARG A 60 -8.39 6.69 8.25
CA ARG A 60 -8.51 8.16 8.36
C ARG A 60 -8.41 8.66 9.79
N LYS A 61 -8.63 7.81 10.80
CA LYS A 61 -8.36 8.15 12.21
C LYS A 61 -6.88 8.42 12.46
N PHE A 62 -6.00 7.68 11.76
CA PHE A 62 -4.56 7.87 11.85
C PHE A 62 -4.09 9.04 10.98
N LYS A 63 -4.54 9.07 9.72
CA LYS A 63 -4.21 10.13 8.79
C LYS A 63 -5.50 10.74 8.21
N PRO A 64 -6.00 11.84 8.80
CA PRO A 64 -7.23 12.47 8.34
C PRO A 64 -7.14 13.02 6.91
N THR A 65 -5.96 13.51 6.54
CA THR A 65 -5.69 14.06 5.21
C THR A 65 -5.52 12.94 4.17
N PRO A 66 -6.19 13.01 3.01
CA PRO A 66 -5.98 12.08 1.91
C PRO A 66 -4.50 11.96 1.52
N THR A 67 -4.08 10.76 1.11
CA THR A 67 -2.74 10.56 0.54
C THR A 67 -2.82 10.68 -0.97
N THR A 68 -1.95 11.50 -1.55
CA THR A 68 -1.71 11.55 -2.99
C THR A 68 -0.43 10.78 -3.29
N VAL A 69 -0.49 9.84 -4.23
CA VAL A 69 0.66 9.06 -4.71
C VAL A 69 1.07 9.59 -6.07
N GLN A 70 2.37 9.88 -6.25
CA GLN A 70 2.92 10.32 -7.52
C GLN A 70 3.64 9.17 -8.22
N VAL A 71 3.28 8.92 -9.48
CA VAL A 71 3.87 7.91 -10.37
C VAL A 71 4.33 8.63 -11.63
N GLY A 72 5.64 8.91 -11.73
CA GLY A 72 6.16 9.81 -12.77
C GLY A 72 5.48 11.18 -12.71
N ASP A 73 4.84 11.58 -13.82
CA ASP A 73 4.10 12.83 -13.93
C ASP A 73 2.62 12.72 -13.48
N LEU A 74 2.14 11.51 -13.21
CA LEU A 74 0.75 11.26 -12.79
C LEU A 74 0.61 11.36 -11.27
N ARG A 75 -0.45 12.06 -10.82
CA ARG A 75 -0.84 12.13 -9.40
C ARG A 75 -2.16 11.40 -9.19
N ILE A 76 -2.14 10.37 -8.36
CA ILE A 76 -3.30 9.58 -7.94
C ILE A 76 -3.71 10.06 -6.56
N GLY A 77 -4.90 10.64 -6.42
CA GLY A 77 -5.34 11.26 -5.19
C GLY A 77 -6.75 11.84 -5.30
N PRO A 78 -7.23 12.59 -4.30
CA PRO A 78 -8.61 13.09 -4.27
C PRO A 78 -8.93 14.12 -5.38
N ASP A 79 -7.90 14.76 -5.94
CA ASP A 79 -8.08 15.91 -6.83
C ASP A 79 -8.27 15.53 -8.32
N ARG A 80 -8.05 14.26 -8.68
CA ARG A 80 -8.08 13.80 -10.07
C ARG A 80 -8.62 12.37 -10.14
N LEU A 81 -9.62 12.16 -11.00
CA LEU A 81 -9.99 10.82 -11.44
C LEU A 81 -8.89 10.28 -12.36
N VAL A 82 -8.32 9.14 -11.99
CA VAL A 82 -7.31 8.44 -12.78
C VAL A 82 -7.93 7.17 -13.34
N ILE A 83 -7.86 7.01 -14.66
CA ILE A 83 -8.39 5.83 -15.35
C ILE A 83 -7.22 4.93 -15.77
N ALA A 84 -7.25 3.69 -15.28
CA ALA A 84 -6.34 2.64 -15.68
C ALA A 84 -7.09 1.59 -16.51
N ALA A 85 -6.58 1.25 -17.69
CA ALA A 85 -7.23 0.30 -18.59
C ALA A 85 -6.23 -0.49 -19.44
N GLY A 86 -6.56 -1.73 -19.74
CA GLY A 86 -5.81 -2.57 -20.70
C GLY A 86 -6.20 -4.04 -20.59
N PRO A 87 -5.46 -4.95 -21.26
CA PRO A 87 -5.87 -6.34 -21.38
C PRO A 87 -5.67 -7.11 -20.08
N CYS A 88 -6.50 -8.14 -19.87
CA CYS A 88 -6.39 -9.04 -18.72
C CYS A 88 -5.07 -9.82 -18.70
N ALA A 89 -4.53 -10.17 -19.86
CA ALA A 89 -3.25 -10.83 -20.01
C ALA A 89 -2.48 -10.20 -21.19
N VAL A 90 -1.16 -10.10 -21.05
CA VAL A 90 -0.28 -9.67 -22.14
C VAL A 90 0.13 -10.89 -22.96
N GLU A 91 -0.37 -10.96 -24.19
CA GLU A 91 -0.13 -12.10 -25.08
C GLU A 91 0.93 -11.80 -26.15
N SER A 92 1.11 -10.52 -26.51
CA SER A 92 2.16 -10.10 -27.45
C SER A 92 2.52 -8.61 -27.29
N ARG A 93 3.70 -8.24 -27.81
CA ARG A 93 4.18 -6.84 -27.86
C ARG A 93 3.28 -5.96 -28.71
N ASP A 94 2.78 -6.49 -29.83
CA ASP A 94 1.94 -5.73 -30.75
C ASP A 94 0.56 -5.48 -30.15
N GLN A 95 -0.01 -6.46 -29.45
CA GLN A 95 -1.26 -6.30 -28.70
C GLN A 95 -1.15 -5.19 -27.66
N ILE A 96 -0.12 -5.21 -26.79
CA ILE A 96 -0.01 -4.20 -25.74
C ILE A 96 0.29 -2.80 -26.31
N SER A 97 1.06 -2.71 -27.39
CA SER A 97 1.34 -1.42 -28.06
C SER A 97 0.08 -0.81 -28.66
N ALA A 98 -0.70 -1.62 -29.41
CA ALA A 98 -1.96 -1.17 -29.99
C ALA A 98 -2.99 -0.74 -28.93
N ILE A 99 -3.12 -1.53 -27.86
CA ILE A 99 -4.03 -1.20 -26.76
C ILE A 99 -3.56 0.05 -26.03
N ALA A 100 -2.25 0.23 -25.80
CA ALA A 100 -1.74 1.44 -25.15
C ALA A 100 -2.04 2.71 -25.97
N GLU A 101 -1.93 2.63 -27.30
CA GLU A 101 -2.30 3.72 -28.21
C GLU A 101 -3.80 4.05 -28.14
N ASP A 102 -4.66 3.03 -28.22
CA ASP A 102 -6.11 3.20 -28.15
C ASP A 102 -6.54 3.73 -26.78
N VAL A 103 -6.03 3.16 -25.69
CA VAL A 103 -6.30 3.56 -24.31
C VAL A 103 -5.87 5.01 -24.07
N LYS A 104 -4.70 5.43 -24.57
CA LYS A 104 -4.28 6.85 -24.55
C LYS A 104 -5.24 7.73 -25.35
N ARG A 105 -5.68 7.28 -26.53
CA ARG A 105 -6.63 8.03 -27.38
C ARG A 105 -7.99 8.23 -26.72
N PHE A 106 -8.46 7.26 -25.95
CA PHE A 106 -9.73 7.34 -25.22
C PHE A 106 -9.63 8.06 -23.87
N GLY A 107 -8.45 8.56 -23.51
CA GLY A 107 -8.25 9.44 -22.35
C GLY A 107 -7.98 8.70 -21.04
N ALA A 108 -7.54 7.45 -21.09
CA ALA A 108 -7.01 6.79 -19.91
C ALA A 108 -5.60 7.29 -19.59
N ASP A 109 -5.30 7.37 -18.29
CA ASP A 109 -4.05 7.92 -17.77
C ASP A 109 -2.96 6.84 -17.63
N ILE A 110 -3.36 5.58 -17.46
CA ILE A 110 -2.45 4.44 -17.29
C ILE A 110 -2.90 3.30 -18.21
N PRO A 111 -2.08 2.89 -19.19
CA PRO A 111 -2.25 1.62 -19.88
C PRO A 111 -1.76 0.49 -18.97
N GLU A 112 -2.67 -0.36 -18.48
CA GLU A 112 -2.35 -1.50 -17.64
C GLU A 112 -2.31 -2.80 -18.47
N GLY A 113 -1.14 -3.44 -18.53
CA GLY A 113 -1.01 -4.83 -18.97
C GLY A 113 -0.57 -5.69 -17.79
N TRP A 114 -1.44 -6.56 -17.29
CA TRP A 114 -1.07 -7.48 -16.22
C TRP A 114 -0.17 -8.59 -16.78
N GLY A 115 1.14 -8.46 -16.57
CA GLY A 115 2.15 -9.49 -16.89
C GLY A 115 2.41 -10.48 -15.75
N ILE A 116 1.72 -10.37 -14.61
CA ILE A 116 1.88 -11.29 -13.47
C ILE A 116 0.49 -11.68 -12.96
N GLN A 117 -0.13 -12.64 -13.64
CA GLN A 117 -1.24 -13.39 -13.06
C GLN A 117 -0.63 -14.39 -12.08
N ALA A 118 -0.84 -14.19 -10.78
CA ALA A 118 -0.53 -15.22 -9.79
C ALA A 118 -1.32 -16.48 -10.17
N ALA A 119 -0.60 -17.53 -10.56
CA ALA A 119 -1.17 -18.78 -11.03
C ALA A 119 -2.01 -19.41 -9.93
N TYR A 120 -3.34 -19.26 -9.98
CA TYR A 120 -4.22 -20.11 -9.18
C TYR A 120 -5.31 -20.81 -9.97
N GLN A 121 -5.77 -20.33 -11.12
CA GLN A 121 -6.73 -21.05 -11.97
C GLN A 121 -6.70 -20.56 -13.42
N SER A 122 -5.67 -20.88 -14.21
CA SER A 122 -5.70 -20.73 -15.68
C SER A 122 -4.45 -21.35 -16.33
N ILE A 123 -4.62 -21.84 -17.55
CA ILE A 123 -3.73 -22.73 -18.30
C ILE A 123 -2.33 -22.12 -18.51
N PHE A 124 -1.31 -22.93 -18.20
CA PHE A 124 0.12 -22.60 -18.26
C PHE A 124 0.61 -22.61 -19.73
N PHE A 125 0.96 -21.45 -20.30
CA PHE A 125 1.76 -21.36 -21.54
C PHE A 125 3.23 -21.12 -21.17
N PRO A 126 4.16 -22.03 -21.51
CA PRO A 126 5.58 -21.83 -21.25
C PRO A 126 6.15 -20.95 -22.36
N GLY A 127 6.43 -19.67 -22.11
CA GLY A 127 7.04 -18.84 -23.16
C GLY A 127 7.57 -17.44 -22.86
N SER A 128 7.03 -16.66 -21.91
CA SER A 128 7.34 -15.21 -21.85
C SER A 128 7.95 -14.71 -20.54
N TRP A 129 8.50 -15.58 -19.70
CA TRP A 129 9.11 -15.19 -18.42
C TRP A 129 10.41 -14.37 -18.54
N ASN A 130 10.97 -14.18 -19.75
CA ASN A 130 12.31 -13.64 -19.93
C ASN A 130 12.38 -12.19 -20.46
N THR A 131 11.26 -11.48 -20.56
CA THR A 131 11.26 -10.05 -20.91
C THR A 131 10.85 -9.23 -19.69
N GLY A 132 11.84 -8.61 -19.04
CA GLY A 132 11.64 -7.69 -17.93
C GLY A 132 10.88 -6.41 -18.33
N PRO A 133 10.70 -5.46 -17.38
CA PRO A 133 9.85 -4.27 -17.53
C PRO A 133 10.32 -3.22 -18.57
N GLU A 134 11.22 -3.57 -19.49
CA GLU A 134 11.82 -2.65 -20.48
C GLU A 134 10.83 -2.13 -21.56
N THR A 135 9.56 -2.53 -21.54
CA THR A 135 8.60 -2.21 -22.61
C THR A 135 7.60 -1.09 -22.29
N ALA A 136 7.72 -0.42 -21.15
CA ALA A 136 6.82 0.67 -20.76
C ALA A 136 7.47 2.07 -20.66
N GLU A 137 8.69 2.26 -21.20
CA GLU A 137 9.31 3.59 -21.32
C GLU A 137 8.81 4.32 -22.58
N GLY A 138 7.53 4.69 -22.59
CA GLY A 138 7.01 5.72 -23.48
C GLY A 138 6.80 7.00 -22.67
N SER A 139 7.49 8.10 -23.00
CA SER A 139 7.26 9.37 -22.30
C SER A 139 5.81 9.83 -22.53
N PHE A 140 5.00 9.78 -21.49
CA PHE A 140 3.65 10.33 -21.50
C PHE A 140 3.73 11.84 -21.30
N ARG A 141 3.98 12.56 -22.40
CA ARG A 141 3.57 13.96 -22.57
C ARG A 141 2.25 14.02 -23.33
#